data_AF-A0AAV9ZKG1-F1
#
_entry.id   AF-A0AAV9ZKG1-F1
#
_cell.length_a   1.000
_cell.length_b   1.000
_cell.length_c   1.000
_cell.angle_alpha   90.00
_cell.angle_beta   90.00
_cell.angle_gamma   90.00
#
_symmetry.space_group_name_H-M   'P 1'
#
loop_
_entity.id
_entity.type
_entity.pdbx_description
1 polymer ?
#
loop_
_entity_poly.entity_id
_entity_poly.type
_entity_poly.pdbx_seq_one_letter_code
_entity_poly.pdbx_strand_id
1 'polypeptide(L)' 'SATTLMATTKRPILSFTHTVFCGLQEDIHTSIHDLPISTPSALWNRLIEAHRKLSDYYYKSDASPFYTWAAC' A
#
# COMPACT_ATOMS: atom_id res chain seq x y z
N SER A 1 -10.32 10.51 0.10
CA SER A 1 -9.68 9.23 0.48
C SER A 1 -9.09 8.56 -0.75
N ALA A 2 -8.03 7.76 -0.59
CA ALA A 2 -7.42 6.96 -1.66
C ALA A 2 -8.43 6.19 -2.52
N THR A 3 -9.45 5.58 -1.88
CA THR A 3 -10.53 4.84 -2.53
C THR A 3 -11.37 5.70 -3.49
N THR A 4 -11.69 6.94 -3.09
CA THR A 4 -12.45 7.89 -3.93
C THR A 4 -11.65 8.28 -5.17
N LEU A 5 -10.35 8.48 -4.97
CA LEU A 5 -9.40 8.91 -5.99
C LEU A 5 -9.24 7.83 -7.08
N MET A 6 -9.04 6.56 -6.70
CA MET A 6 -8.97 5.45 -7.66
C MET A 6 -10.31 5.18 -8.37
N ALA A 7 -11.44 5.42 -7.69
CA ALA A 7 -12.77 5.24 -8.28
C ALA A 7 -13.11 6.28 -9.36
N THR A 8 -12.46 7.44 -9.34
CA THR A 8 -12.77 8.56 -10.25
C THR A 8 -11.96 8.50 -11.55
N THR A 9 -10.79 7.87 -11.56
CA THR A 9 -9.92 7.75 -12.74
C THR A 9 -10.29 6.54 -13.61
N LYS A 10 -10.87 6.76 -14.80
CA LYS A 10 -11.21 5.71 -15.79
C LYS A 10 -9.99 4.94 -16.33
N ARG A 11 -8.78 5.51 -16.23
CA ARG A 11 -7.52 4.83 -16.54
C ARG A 11 -6.54 5.10 -15.39
N PRO A 12 -5.99 4.07 -14.75
CA PRO A 12 -4.97 4.26 -13.73
C PRO A 12 -3.73 4.86 -14.40
N ILE A 13 -3.39 6.10 -14.04
CA ILE A 13 -2.08 6.65 -14.34
C ILE A 13 -1.10 5.92 -13.42
N LEU A 14 -0.02 5.35 -13.97
CA LEU A 14 0.92 4.52 -13.22
C LEU A 14 1.49 5.27 -12.00
N SER A 15 1.87 6.54 -12.18
CA SER A 15 2.35 7.41 -11.10
C SER A 15 1.31 7.68 -10.02
N PHE A 16 0.04 7.84 -10.40
CA PHE A 16 -1.05 8.06 -9.43
C PHE A 16 -1.35 6.81 -8.62
N THR A 17 -1.39 5.67 -9.30
CA THR A 17 -1.54 4.35 -8.67
C THR A 17 -0.42 4.10 -7.68
N HIS A 18 0.83 4.43 -8.07
CA HIS A 18 2.02 4.37 -7.23
C HIS A 18 1.88 5.24 -5.96
N THR A 19 1.58 6.53 -6.10
CA THR A 19 1.40 7.44 -4.95
C THR A 19 0.31 6.97 -3.98
N VAL A 20 -0.81 6.45 -4.51
CA VAL A 20 -1.89 5.92 -3.67
C VAL A 20 -1.45 4.67 -2.91
N PHE A 21 -0.68 3.78 -3.53
CA PHE A 21 -0.17 2.59 -2.87
C PHE A 21 0.87 2.91 -1.80
N CYS A 22 1.80 3.83 -2.07
CA CYS A 22 2.79 4.29 -1.09
C CYS A 22 2.12 4.91 0.13
N GLY A 23 1.16 5.83 -0.08
CA GLY A 23 0.40 6.42 1.03
C GLY A 23 -0.34 5.38 1.87
N LEU A 24 -0.91 4.35 1.23
CA LEU A 24 -1.59 3.27 1.96
C LEU A 24 -0.61 2.38 2.76
N GLN A 25 0.61 2.16 2.26
CA GLN A 25 1.64 1.43 2.99
C GLN A 25 2.11 2.23 4.22
N GLU A 26 2.32 3.53 4.07
CA GLU A 26 2.67 4.43 5.18
C GLU A 26 1.57 4.50 6.25
N ASP A 27 0.30 4.57 5.84
CA ASP A 27 -0.85 4.57 6.73
C ASP A 27 -0.92 3.26 7.54
N ILE A 28 -0.69 2.11 6.90
CA ILE A 28 -0.69 0.80 7.57
C ILE A 28 0.52 0.67 8.50
N HIS A 29 1.70 1.14 8.08
CA HIS A 29 2.89 1.14 8.92
C HIS A 29 2.70 1.96 10.20
N THR A 30 2.16 3.18 10.06
CA THR A 30 1.83 4.06 11.18
C THR A 30 0.78 3.41 12.09
N SER A 31 -0.26 2.82 11.49
CA SER A 31 -1.28 2.08 12.24
C SER A 31 -0.71 0.91 13.02
N ILE A 32 0.25 0.16 12.47
CA ILE A 32 0.92 -0.95 13.17
C ILE A 32 1.79 -0.43 14.33
N HIS A 33 2.54 0.65 14.09
CA HIS A 33 3.39 1.28 15.09
C HIS A 33 2.61 1.81 16.30
N ASP A 34 1.45 2.42 16.05
CA ASP A 34 0.63 3.06 17.08
C ASP A 34 -0.30 2.08 17.81
N LEU A 35 -0.32 0.79 17.43
CA LEU A 35 -1.14 -0.20 18.09
C LEU A 35 -0.60 -0.52 19.51
N PRO A 36 -1.46 -0.49 20.54
CA PRO A 36 -1.05 -0.85 21.88
C PRO A 36 -0.69 -2.34 21.96
N ILE A 37 0.26 -2.69 22.84
CA ILE A 37 0.70 -4.08 23.08
C ILE A 37 -0.45 -5.03 23.48
N SER A 38 -1.53 -4.50 24.04
CA SER A 38 -2.74 -5.25 24.37
C SER A 38 -3.57 -5.67 23.16
N THR A 39 -3.19 -5.26 21.94
CA THR A 39 -3.92 -5.57 20.72
C THR A 39 -3.86 -7.08 20.45
N PRO A 40 -4.99 -7.71 20.06
CA PRO A 40 -5.00 -9.10 19.66
C PRO A 40 -3.97 -9.36 18.55
N SER A 41 -3.11 -10.37 18.75
CA SER A 41 -2.10 -10.78 17.76
C SER A 41 -2.70 -11.08 16.38
N ALA A 42 -3.94 -11.55 16.34
CA ALA A 42 -4.69 -11.75 15.11
C ALA A 42 -4.87 -10.46 14.29
N LEU A 43 -5.13 -9.32 14.94
CA LEU A 43 -5.27 -8.04 14.26
C LEU A 43 -3.93 -7.54 13.72
N TRP A 44 -2.88 -7.69 14.53
CA TRP A 44 -1.49 -7.37 14.14
C TRP A 44 -1.07 -8.16 12.90
N ASN A 45 -1.29 -9.48 12.90
CA ASN A 45 -0.99 -10.35 11.77
C ASN A 45 -1.78 -9.97 10.51
N ARG A 46 -3.05 -9.59 10.64
CA ARG A 46 -3.87 -9.15 9.49
C ARG A 46 -3.36 -7.85 8.87
N LEU A 47 -2.89 -6.91 9.69
CA LEU A 47 -2.31 -5.65 9.19
C LEU A 47 -0.96 -5.90 8.51
N ILE A 48 -0.12 -6.77 9.06
CA ILE A 48 1.13 -7.20 8.42
C ILE A 48 0.85 -7.91 7.08
N GLU A 49 -0.15 -8.81 7.04
CA GLU A 49 -0.58 -9.47 5.80
C GLU A 49 -1.06 -8.47 4.75
N ALA A 50 -1.83 -7.45 5.16
CA ALA A 50 -2.30 -6.39 4.27
C ALA A 50 -1.13 -5.56 3.73
N HIS A 51 -0.19 -5.15 4.59
CA HIS A 51 1.03 -4.45 4.19
C HIS A 51 1.84 -5.26 3.16
N ARG A 52 2.09 -6.55 3.44
CA ARG A 52 2.82 -7.43 2.52
C ARG A 52 2.09 -7.60 1.18
N LYS A 53 0.77 -7.79 1.20
CA LYS A 53 -0.02 -7.92 -0.03
C LYS A 53 0.09 -6.68 -0.91
N LEU A 54 0.11 -5.49 -0.32
CA LEU A 54 0.31 -4.24 -1.07
C LEU A 54 1.72 -4.17 -1.68
N SER A 55 2.75 -4.58 -0.94
CA SER A 55 4.12 -4.70 -1.48
C SER A 55 4.21 -5.72 -2.63
N ASP A 56 3.50 -6.84 -2.56
CA ASP A 56 3.49 -7.85 -3.63
C ASP A 56 2.80 -7.33 -4.90
N TYR A 57 1.73 -6.54 -4.75
CA TYR A 57 1.06 -5.87 -5.89
C TYR A 57 1.98 -4.85 -6.56
N TYR A 58 2.78 -4.14 -5.77
CA TYR A 58 3.82 -3.25 -6.27
C TYR A 58 4.86 -4.02 -7.09
N TYR A 59 5.45 -5.06 -6.50
CA TYR A 59 6.50 -5.86 -7.14
C TYR A 59 6.02 -6.52 -8.45
N LYS A 60 4.78 -7.00 -8.49
CA LYS A 60 4.19 -7.55 -9.72
C LYS A 60 3.92 -6.49 -10.81
N SER A 61 3.75 -5.23 -10.43
CA SER A 61 3.57 -4.12 -11.39
C SER A 61 4.92 -3.66 -11.97
N ASP A 62 5.99 -3.75 -11.19
CA ASP A 62 7.36 -3.36 -11.57
C ASP A 62 8.12 -4.45 -12.38
N ALA A 63 7.52 -5.64 -12.58
CA ALA A 63 8.02 -6.65 -13.53
C ALA A 63 7.89 -6.20 -15.01
N SER A 64 7.32 -5.02 -15.24
CA SER A 64 7.42 -4.28 -16.50
C SER A 64 8.89 -3.90 -16.77
N PRO A 65 9.40 -4.01 -18.01
CA PRO A 65 10.78 -3.64 -18.35
C PRO A 65 11.08 -2.14 -18.16
N PHE A 66 10.06 -1.34 -17.83
CA PHE A 66 10.20 0.06 -17.47
C PHE A 66 10.37 0.15 -15.95
N TYR A 67 11.64 0.16 -15.54
CA TYR A 67 12.10 0.28 -14.16
C TYR A 67 11.46 1.52 -13.50
N THR A 68 10.35 1.33 -12.78
CA THR A 68 9.68 2.39 -12.01
C THR A 68 10.12 2.32 -10.56
N TRP A 69 11.43 2.44 -10.39
CA TRP A 69 12.01 2.88 -9.13
C TRP A 69 12.12 4.41 -9.20
N ALA A 70 11.40 5.10 -8.33
CA ALA A 70 11.90 6.27 -7.62
C ALA A 70 10.80 6.79 -6.71
N ALA A 71 11.19 7.01 -5.45
CA ALA A 71 10.46 7.64 -4.36
C ALA A 71 9.46 6.76 -3.61
N CYS A 72 9.99 5.90 -2.73
CA CYS A 72 9.69 6.06 -1.30
C CYS A 72 10.84 6.85 -0.68
#